data_AF-A0A178XRD5-F1
#
_entry.id   AF-A0A178XRD5-F1
#
_cell.length_a   1.000
_cell.length_b   1.000
_cell.length_c   1.000
_cell.angle_alpha   90.00
_cell.angle_beta   90.00
_cell.angle_gamma   90.00
#
_symmetry.space_group_name_H-M   'P 1'
#
loop_
_entity.id
_entity.type
_entity.pdbx_description
1 polymer ?
#
loop_
_entity_poly.entity_id
_entity_poly.type
_entity_poly.pdbx_seq_one_letter_code
_entity_poly.pdbx_strand_id
1 'polypeptide(L)'
;MVLFRSAAQCAGANARGILLTGMGDDGVLGLLEMRSAGADTIAQDEASCVVFGMPKEAIARGGAGKILPLDHIAREIIGSSACNAPRAL
;
A
#
# COMPACT_ATOMS: atom_id res chain seq x y z
N MET A 1 4.52 11.29 -4.52
CA MET A 1 5.58 10.35 -4.94
C MET A 1 5.27 9.78 -6.33
N VAL A 2 6.25 9.75 -7.24
CA VAL A 2 6.09 9.23 -8.61
C VAL A 2 5.96 7.71 -8.66
N LEU A 3 6.63 6.99 -7.76
CA LEU A 3 6.69 5.52 -7.75
C LEU A 3 5.31 4.85 -7.68
N PHE A 4 4.46 5.23 -6.73
CA PHE A 4 3.15 4.60 -6.58
C PHE A 4 2.20 4.95 -7.73
N ARG A 5 2.26 6.19 -8.22
CA ARG A 5 1.46 6.62 -9.37
C ARG A 5 1.83 5.86 -10.63
N SER A 6 3.13 5.70 -10.93
CA SER A 6 3.56 4.92 -12.09
C SER A 6 3.21 3.43 -11.93
N ALA A 7 3.34 2.87 -10.73
CA ALA A 7 2.91 1.49 -10.46
C ALA A 7 1.40 1.31 -10.64
N ALA A 8 0.57 2.24 -10.16
CA ALA A 8 -0.88 2.22 -10.36
C ALA A 8 -1.24 2.24 -11.85
N GLN A 9 -0.55 3.06 -12.65
CA GLN A 9 -0.81 3.20 -14.09
C GLN A 9 -0.32 2.01 -14.92
N CYS A 10 0.85 1.47 -14.61
CA CYS A 10 1.48 0.43 -15.42
C CYS A 10 1.10 -1.00 -15.00
N ALA A 11 0.86 -1.22 -13.69
CA ALA A 11 0.61 -2.55 -13.14
C ALA A 11 -0.80 -2.70 -12.53
N GLY A 12 -1.45 -1.61 -12.11
CA GLY A 12 -2.81 -1.64 -11.56
C GLY A 12 -2.96 -2.69 -10.45
N ALA A 13 -3.97 -3.56 -10.58
CA ALA A 13 -4.23 -4.66 -9.64
C ALA A 13 -3.09 -5.68 -9.48
N ASN A 14 -2.12 -5.70 -10.40
CA ASN A 14 -0.96 -6.58 -10.32
C ASN A 14 0.18 -6.00 -9.46
N ALA A 15 0.00 -4.79 -8.92
CA ALA A 15 0.94 -4.20 -7.98
C ALA A 15 0.48 -4.37 -6.52
N ARG A 16 1.45 -4.20 -5.62
CA ARG A 16 1.20 -4.05 -4.19
C ARG A 16 1.89 -2.79 -3.67
N GLY A 17 1.13 -1.91 -3.04
CA GLY A 17 1.63 -0.68 -2.43
C GLY A 17 1.81 -0.87 -0.93
N ILE A 18 3.00 -0.61 -0.40
CA ILE A 18 3.29 -0.76 1.03
C ILE A 18 3.89 0.55 1.52
N LEU A 19 3.22 1.20 2.47
CA LEU A 19 3.67 2.45 3.06
C LEU A 19 4.11 2.22 4.51
N LEU A 20 5.41 2.34 4.75
CA LEU A 20 6.05 2.12 6.04
C LEU A 20 6.16 3.42 6.86
N THR A 21 6.66 3.28 8.08
CA THR A 21 7.02 4.37 8.99
C THR A 21 7.72 5.53 8.28
N GLY A 22 7.37 6.76 8.67
CA GLY A 22 7.99 7.97 8.15
C GLY A 22 7.11 9.21 8.35
N MET A 23 7.69 10.37 8.03
CA MET A 23 7.04 11.68 8.16
C MET A 23 6.55 12.18 6.79
N GLY A 24 5.54 13.06 6.80
CA GLY A 24 5.02 13.72 5.60
C GLY A 24 3.86 12.96 4.95
N ASP A 25 3.56 13.30 3.69
CA ASP A 25 2.44 12.75 2.92
C ASP A 25 2.83 12.29 1.51
N ASP A 26 4.13 12.26 1.20
CA ASP A 26 4.66 12.00 -0.15
C ASP A 26 4.12 10.70 -0.77
N GLY A 27 3.89 9.66 0.03
CA GLY A 27 3.36 8.37 -0.42
C GLY A 27 1.84 8.23 -0.36
N VAL A 28 1.11 9.15 0.29
CA VAL A 28 -0.29 8.96 0.67
C VAL A 28 -1.22 8.99 -0.54
N LEU A 29 -1.11 10.03 -1.38
CA LEU A 29 -1.94 10.14 -2.59
C LEU A 29 -1.64 9.02 -3.58
N GLY A 30 -0.36 8.67 -3.75
CA GLY A 30 0.03 7.57 -4.62
C GLY A 30 -0.53 6.22 -4.15
N LEU A 31 -0.56 5.97 -2.84
CA LEU A 31 -1.13 4.73 -2.30
C LEU A 31 -2.65 4.68 -2.51
N LEU A 32 -3.34 5.81 -2.37
CA LEU A 32 -4.77 5.91 -2.68
C LEU A 32 -5.06 5.67 -4.18
N GLU A 33 -4.23 6.21 -5.06
CA GLU A 33 -4.30 5.93 -6.51
C GLU A 33 -4.11 4.44 -6.80
N MET A 34 -3.12 3.79 -6.16
CA MET A 34 -2.91 2.34 -6.26
C MET A 34 -4.16 1.56 -5.82
N ARG A 35 -4.73 1.89 -4.65
CA ARG A 35 -5.95 1.24 -4.15
C ARG A 35 -7.12 1.42 -5.13
N SER A 36 -7.28 2.61 -5.68
CA SER A 36 -8.32 2.91 -6.66
C SER A 36 -8.13 2.14 -7.97
N ALA A 37 -6.89 1.83 -8.33
CA ALA A 37 -6.54 0.98 -9.48
C ALA A 37 -6.64 -0.53 -9.18
N GLY A 38 -7.13 -0.92 -7.99
CA GLY A 38 -7.33 -2.31 -7.59
C GLY A 38 -6.09 -3.01 -7.01
N ALA A 39 -5.00 -2.27 -6.76
CA ALA A 39 -3.81 -2.83 -6.13
C ALA A 39 -4.08 -3.18 -4.66
N ASP A 40 -3.39 -4.20 -4.15
CA ASP A 40 -3.37 -4.48 -2.71
C ASP A 40 -2.51 -3.42 -2.01
N THR A 41 -3.07 -2.74 -1.01
CA THR A 41 -2.38 -1.64 -0.33
C THR A 41 -2.31 -1.86 1.17
N ILE A 42 -1.12 -1.66 1.73
CA ILE A 42 -0.79 -1.95 3.12
C ILE A 42 -0.13 -0.72 3.73
N ALA A 43 -0.54 -0.36 4.95
CA ALA A 43 0.17 0.59 5.80
C ALA A 43 0.77 -0.15 7.01
N GLN A 44 1.95 0.27 7.45
CA GLN A 44 2.52 -0.19 8.72
C GLN A 44 1.70 0.34 9.90
N ASP A 45 1.47 -0.49 10.92
CA ASP A 45 0.74 -0.07 12.12
C ASP A 45 1.53 0.92 12.99
N GLU A 46 0.82 1.58 13.91
CA GLU A 46 1.40 2.58 14.81
C GLU A 46 2.41 1.97 15.78
N ALA A 47 2.12 0.78 16.32
CA ALA A 47 2.92 0.17 17.38
C ALA A 47 4.32 -0.23 16.91
N SER A 48 4.48 -0.56 15.63
CA SER A 48 5.76 -0.92 15.03
C SER A 48 6.45 0.25 14.32
N CYS A 49 5.77 1.39 14.14
CA CYS A 49 6.36 2.58 13.52
C CYS A 49 7.31 3.30 14.47
N VAL A 50 8.39 3.87 13.91
CA VAL A 50 9.20 4.87 14.61
C VAL A 50 8.52 6.25 14.54
N VAL A 51 7.94 6.57 13.38
CA VAL A 51 7.17 7.78 13.13
C VAL A 51 5.88 7.39 12.40
N PHE A 52 4.75 7.46 13.08
CA PHE A 52 3.44 7.15 12.53
C PHE A 52 2.80 8.37 11.85
N GLY A 53 3.52 8.98 10.90
CA GLY A 53 3.05 10.12 10.11
C GLY A 53 2.39 9.67 8.81
N MET A 54 3.21 9.23 7.84
CA MET A 54 2.74 8.78 6.53
C MET A 54 1.71 7.64 6.61
N PRO A 55 1.91 6.57 7.41
CA PRO A 55 0.92 5.51 7.53
C PRO A 55 -0.43 6.00 8.08
N LYS A 56 -0.41 6.89 9.08
CA LYS A 56 -1.61 7.50 9.67
C LYS A 56 -2.43 8.26 8.62
N GLU A 57 -1.77 9.09 7.81
CA GLU A 57 -2.43 9.84 6.74
C GLU A 57 -3.00 8.91 5.65
N ALA A 58 -2.27 7.86 5.27
CA ALA A 58 -2.76 6.88 4.31
C ALA A 58 -3.99 6.10 4.81
N ILE A 59 -4.05 5.80 6.11
CA ILE A 59 -5.22 5.18 6.74
C ILE A 59 -6.40 6.17 6.73
N ALA A 60 -6.18 7.41 7.19
CA ALA A 60 -7.22 8.43 7.28
C ALA A 60 -7.87 8.75 5.92
N ARG A 61 -7.08 8.71 4.84
CA ARG A 61 -7.58 8.96 3.47
C ARG A 61 -8.11 7.71 2.76
N GLY A 62 -8.17 6.57 3.45
CA GLY A 62 -8.61 5.31 2.87
C GLY A 62 -7.68 4.77 1.79
N GLY A 63 -6.39 5.15 1.79
CA GLY A 63 -5.39 4.59 0.89
C GLY A 63 -4.91 3.19 1.29
N ALA A 64 -5.01 2.83 2.58
CA ALA A 64 -4.60 1.53 3.10
C ALA A 64 -5.77 0.53 3.12
N GLY A 65 -5.64 -0.60 2.41
CA GLY A 65 -6.57 -1.73 2.46
C GLY A 65 -6.33 -2.64 3.66
N LYS A 66 -5.08 -2.77 4.12
CA LYS A 66 -4.66 -3.50 5.32
C LYS A 66 -3.73 -2.63 6.17
N ILE A 67 -3.72 -2.90 7.47
CA ILE A 67 -2.81 -2.29 8.43
C ILE A 67 -2.13 -3.44 9.17
N LEU A 68 -0.80 -3.51 9.10
CA LEU A 68 -0.03 -4.66 9.60
C LEU A 68 1.19 -4.23 10.43
N PRO A 69 1.58 -5.01 11.45
CA PRO A 69 2.86 -4.82 12.13
C PRO A 69 4.01 -5.16 11.19
N LEU A 70 5.17 -4.51 11.41
CA LEU A 70 6.34 -4.62 10.53
C LEU A 70 6.80 -6.06 10.28
N ASP A 71 6.76 -6.90 11.31
CA ASP A 71 7.14 -8.31 11.27
C ASP A 71 6.21 -9.18 10.41
N HIS A 72 4.96 -8.74 10.20
CA HIS A 72 4.00 -9.43 9.34
C HIS A 72 4.07 -8.98 7.87
N ILE A 73 4.63 -7.81 7.58
CA ILE A 73 4.67 -7.25 6.21
C ILE A 73 5.47 -8.15 5.27
N ALA A 74 6.61 -8.69 5.70
CA ALA A 74 7.42 -9.59 4.86
C ALA A 74 6.65 -10.85 4.47
N ARG A 75 5.92 -11.44 5.42
CA ARG A 75 5.05 -12.59 5.16
C ARG A 75 3.93 -12.22 4.20
N GLU A 76 3.33 -11.04 4.36
CA GLU A 76 2.27 -10.59 3.47
C GLU A 76 2.79 -10.48 2.03
N ILE A 77 3.97 -9.87 1.84
CA ILE A 77 4.65 -9.73 0.53
C ILE A 77 4.79 -11.09 -0.17
N ILE A 78 5.26 -12.11 0.55
CA ILE A 78 5.54 -13.44 -0.01
C ILE A 78 4.26 -14.27 -0.16
N GLY A 79 3.35 -14.21 0.83
CA GLY A 79 2.23 -15.13 0.98
C GLY A 79 1.11 -14.95 -0.03
N SER A 80 1.02 -13.79 -0.68
CA SER A 80 -0.01 -13.53 -1.69
C SER A 80 0.50 -13.84 -3.09
N SER A 81 0.62 -15.13 -3.38
CA SER A 81 0.74 -15.62 -4.76
C SER A 81 -0.65 -15.63 -5.42
N ALA A 82 -1.20 -14.45 -5.68
CA ALA A 82 -2.31 -14.27 -6.61
C ALA A 82 -2.32 -12.83 -7.11
N CYS A 83 -1.54 -12.59 -8.16
CA CYS A 83 -1.90 -11.63 -9.18
C CYS A 83 -3.32 -12.01 -9.64
N ASN A 84 -4.35 -11.39 -9.07
CA ASN A 84 -5.73 -11.60 -9.48
C ASN A 84 -5.91 -10.81 -10.79
N ALA A 85 -5.29 -11.33 -11.86
CA ALA A 85 -5.59 -10.88 -13.20
C ALA A 85 -7.11 -10.98 -13.37
N PRO A 86 -7.79 -9.94 -13.88
CA PRO A 86 -9.21 -10.03 -14.13
C PRO A 86 -9.45 -11.26 -15.01
N ARG A 87 -10.35 -12.15 -14.57
CA ARG A 87 -10.89 -13.20 -15.45
C ARG A 87 -11.49 -12.47 -16.65
N ALA A 88 -10.81 -12.53 -17.78
CA ALA A 88 -11.42 -12.18 -19.06
C ALA A 88 -12.68 -13.03 -19.20
N LEU A 89 -13.82 -12.36 -19.39
CA LEU A 89 -15.08 -12.96 -19.81
C LEU A 89 -14.96 -13.45 -21.26
#